data_AF-A0AAU6VLW6-F1
#
_entry.id   AF-A0AAU6VLW6-F1
#
_cell.length_a   1.000
_cell.length_b   1.000
_cell.length_c   1.000
_cell.angle_alpha   90.00
_cell.angle_beta   90.00
_cell.angle_gamma   90.00
#
_symmetry.space_group_name_H-M   'P 1'
#
loop_
_entity.id
_entity.type
_entity.pdbx_description
1 polymer ?
#
loop_
_entity_poly.entity_id
_entity_poly.type
_entity_poly.pdbx_seq_one_letter_code
_entity_poly.pdbx_strand_id
1 'polypeptide(L)'
;MEILENLLRSFNTDVVNNCILVAMGAIFGLGLWHTKQVRQVEFVNYVPTLLTTLGIFGTFLGIVLGLLDFNQNNIEASIPPLLEGLKTAFITSLAGIFSSLIFKTLSTFDLLKPKKVEESSSHATPEAILGTMQAQVAEIKTLRQSMVGNEESTLFGQLKILRGDINDNAKLSLNNAKEQADKQQQHFDEFSEKLWLKLQDFADTLSKSATEQVIEALKQVIVDFNNNLTEQFGENFKQLNEAVHKLVEWQENYKLQLEQMQQQYAHGVESISATEASVAHISEQSKIIPESMNDLKTVMEVNQHQLAELERHLEAFKDMRDKAVEAVPQIQQQVQDTVNDISAAVSTASEHYKQLLTESDAYIKAHVNTSNELLEKFANETETGITKVRDRLVESSERINNEIEIAANIFSDNSNRTNEQLLNNSESMQEHSEVIKQHLKDAVSDLNSVMRDMIEKMVSDAKEMTSTIKEANHNLASDTEQVRDTVIKSTEKLQQRLNEVIDEAATQQINQAKRTFDAIEDQVKQQVGFTAEAVDSQLKLIDSAMQQEINRVMNEMGQALAQVSGKFVEDYIKLTQAMNEIVSKRVA
;
A
#
# COMPACT_ATOMS: atom_id res chain seq x y z
N MET A 1 -4.79 9.58 63.13
CA MET A 1 -5.07 9.48 61.68
C MET A 1 -5.77 10.74 61.20
N GLU A 2 -6.94 11.12 61.73
CA GLU A 2 -7.69 12.33 61.29
C GLU A 2 -6.91 13.65 61.38
N ILE A 3 -6.08 13.86 62.41
CA ILE A 3 -5.23 15.06 62.53
C ILE A 3 -4.19 15.13 61.41
N LEU A 4 -3.57 13.99 61.07
CA LEU A 4 -2.57 13.90 60.02
C LEU A 4 -3.23 14.06 58.64
N GLU A 5 -4.40 13.46 58.46
CA GLU A 5 -5.18 13.57 57.24
C GLU A 5 -5.65 15.00 56.97
N ASN A 6 -6.18 15.70 57.98
CA ASN A 6 -6.58 17.11 57.85
C ASN A 6 -5.38 18.03 57.57
N LEU A 7 -4.22 17.72 58.14
CA LEU A 7 -2.98 18.46 57.88
C LEU A 7 -2.50 18.20 56.43
N LEU A 8 -2.57 16.97 55.95
CA LEU A 8 -2.19 16.62 54.57
C LEU A 8 -3.17 17.20 53.54
N ARG A 9 -4.48 17.25 53.82
CA ARG A 9 -5.49 17.90 52.96
C ARG A 9 -5.30 19.41 52.82
N SER A 10 -4.58 20.05 53.75
CA SER A 10 -4.27 21.49 53.66
C SER A 10 -3.14 21.81 52.67
N PHE A 11 -2.41 20.78 52.21
CA PHE A 11 -1.32 20.94 51.25
C PHE A 11 -1.75 20.63 49.82
N ASN A 12 -1.45 21.55 48.90
CA ASN A 12 -1.57 21.29 47.48
C ASN A 12 -0.40 20.43 46.99
N THR A 13 -0.71 19.34 46.27
CA THR A 13 0.24 18.39 45.69
C THR A 13 1.36 19.06 44.88
N ASP A 14 1.04 20.10 44.10
CA ASP A 14 2.03 20.84 43.31
C ASP A 14 3.00 21.64 44.17
N VAL A 15 2.51 22.22 45.26
CA VAL A 15 3.33 23.02 46.18
C VAL A 15 4.32 22.11 46.91
N VAL A 16 3.85 20.95 47.39
CA VAL A 16 4.69 19.98 48.10
C VAL A 16 5.78 19.42 47.19
N ASN A 17 5.43 19.03 45.97
CA ASN A 17 6.39 18.49 45.01
C ASN A 17 7.43 19.55 44.61
N ASN A 18 7.02 20.80 44.40
CA ASN A 18 7.95 21.89 44.13
C ASN A 18 8.88 22.18 45.32
N CYS A 19 8.39 22.13 46.56
CA CYS A 19 9.23 22.26 47.75
C CYS A 19 10.29 21.16 47.82
N ILE A 20 9.93 19.92 47.48
CA ILE A 20 10.86 18.78 47.47
C ILE A 20 11.93 18.95 46.39
N LEU A 21 11.55 19.39 45.18
CA LEU A 21 12.50 19.67 44.10
C LEU A 21 13.48 20.82 44.46
N VAL A 22 12.98 21.87 45.11
CA VAL A 22 13.83 22.96 45.60
C VAL A 22 14.80 22.47 46.69
N ALA A 23 14.32 21.64 47.61
CA ALA A 23 15.16 21.04 48.65
C ALA A 23 16.25 20.12 48.05
N MET A 24 15.93 19.33 47.02
CA MET A 24 16.92 18.56 46.27
C MET A 24 17.96 19.45 45.60
N GLY A 25 17.53 20.53 44.95
CA GLY A 25 18.43 21.50 44.33
C GLY A 25 19.37 22.16 45.35
N ALA A 26 18.87 22.48 46.54
CA ALA A 26 19.67 23.01 47.63
C ALA A 26 20.70 22.00 48.15
N ILE A 27 20.31 20.73 48.38
CA ILE A 27 21.21 19.66 48.80
C ILE A 27 22.30 19.40 47.75
N PHE A 28 21.92 19.37 46.47
CA PHE A 28 22.85 19.18 45.36
C PHE A 28 23.85 20.34 45.26
N GLY A 29 23.38 21.59 45.35
CA GLY A 29 24.23 22.79 45.32
C GLY A 29 25.17 22.88 46.53
N LEU A 30 24.68 22.61 47.74
CA LEU A 30 25.49 22.54 48.96
C LEU A 30 26.53 21.42 48.86
N GLY A 31 26.14 20.25 48.35
CA GLY A 31 27.05 19.13 48.12
C GLY A 31 28.19 19.50 47.17
N LEU A 32 27.90 20.18 46.06
CA LEU A 32 28.92 20.62 45.10
C LEU A 32 29.83 21.69 45.69
N TRP A 33 29.26 22.62 46.46
CA TRP A 33 30.03 23.65 47.16
C TRP A 33 31.00 23.06 48.19
N HIS A 34 30.54 22.11 49.00
CA HIS A 34 31.35 21.38 49.97
C HIS A 34 32.40 20.47 49.31
N THR A 35 32.08 19.89 48.15
CA THR A 35 33.04 19.13 47.31
C THR A 35 34.20 20.03 46.87
N LYS A 36 33.90 21.27 46.44
CA LYS A 36 34.90 22.25 46.00
C LYS A 36 35.75 22.82 47.16
N GLN A 37 35.20 22.91 48.37
CA GLN A 37 35.90 23.47 49.54
C GLN A 37 36.63 22.44 50.42
N VAL A 38 36.56 21.14 50.11
CA VAL A 38 37.14 20.03 50.93
C VAL A 38 36.72 20.14 52.41
N ARG A 39 35.48 20.53 52.66
CA ARG A 39 34.89 20.62 54.00
C ARG A 39 33.73 19.65 54.10
N GLN A 40 33.63 18.93 55.22
CA GLN A 40 32.58 17.94 55.52
C GLN A 40 32.50 16.79 54.49
N VAL A 41 33.58 16.01 54.39
CA VAL A 41 33.69 14.84 53.50
C VAL A 41 32.58 13.81 53.75
N GLU A 42 32.17 13.62 55.01
CA GLU A 42 31.05 12.74 55.37
C GLU A 42 29.72 13.21 54.76
N PHE A 43 29.43 14.52 54.78
CA PHE A 43 28.23 15.08 54.17
C PHE A 43 28.24 14.88 52.66
N VAL A 44 29.36 15.18 51.98
CA VAL A 44 29.50 15.02 50.52
C VAL A 44 29.27 13.57 50.09
N ASN A 45 29.78 12.59 50.84
CA ASN A 45 29.57 11.17 50.57
C ASN A 45 28.12 10.74 50.79
N TYR A 46 27.39 11.43 51.66
CA TYR A 46 26.00 11.13 52.00
C TYR A 46 24.97 11.85 51.11
N VAL A 47 25.36 12.92 50.41
CA VAL A 47 24.49 13.70 49.50
C VAL A 47 23.76 12.83 48.45
N PRO A 48 24.41 11.90 47.73
CA PRO A 48 23.70 11.03 46.78
C PRO A 48 22.57 10.22 47.42
N THR A 49 22.81 9.70 48.62
CA THR A 49 21.83 8.94 49.40
C THR A 49 20.68 9.82 49.87
N LEU A 50 20.97 11.06 50.28
CA LEU A 50 19.93 12.04 50.63
C LEU A 50 19.05 12.39 49.44
N LEU A 51 19.64 12.62 48.26
CA LEU A 51 18.90 12.95 47.03
C LEU A 51 17.97 11.81 46.60
N THR A 52 18.43 10.56 46.66
CA THR A 52 17.57 9.40 46.36
C THR A 52 16.48 9.20 47.41
N THR A 53 16.83 9.33 48.70
CA THR A 53 15.87 9.14 49.81
C THR A 53 14.78 10.21 49.79
N LEU A 54 15.14 11.46 49.51
CA LEU A 54 14.20 12.58 49.38
C LEU A 54 13.29 12.41 48.15
N GLY A 55 13.78 11.77 47.07
CA GLY A 55 12.98 11.44 45.88
C GLY A 55 11.98 10.33 46.15
N ILE A 56 12.40 9.27 46.83
CA ILE A 56 11.52 8.20 47.29
C ILE A 56 10.44 8.77 48.21
N PHE A 57 10.83 9.62 49.18
CA PHE A 57 9.89 10.28 50.08
C PHE A 57 8.86 11.14 49.33
N GLY A 58 9.29 11.93 48.33
CA GLY A 58 8.39 12.72 47.50
C GLY A 58 7.39 11.88 46.71
N THR A 59 7.81 10.72 46.20
CA THR A 59 6.90 9.80 45.51
C THR A 59 5.83 9.25 46.45
N PHE A 60 6.21 8.78 47.64
CA PHE A 60 5.24 8.29 48.63
C PHE A 60 4.28 9.38 49.08
N LEU A 61 4.78 10.59 49.33
CA LEU A 61 3.95 11.72 49.76
C LEU A 61 2.97 12.16 48.65
N GLY A 62 3.42 12.23 47.40
CA GLY A 62 2.56 12.58 46.26
C GLY A 62 1.48 11.54 45.96
N ILE A 63 1.78 10.24 46.12
CA ILE A 63 0.78 9.18 46.02
C ILE A 63 -0.25 9.28 47.14
N VAL A 64 0.18 9.55 48.38
CA VAL A 64 -0.74 9.72 49.52
C VAL A 64 -1.66 10.91 49.28
N LEU A 65 -1.14 12.06 48.85
CA LEU A 65 -1.97 13.24 48.53
C LEU A 65 -2.96 12.96 47.38
N GLY A 66 -2.54 12.25 46.33
CA GLY A 66 -3.43 11.84 45.23
C GLY A 66 -4.53 10.87 45.64
N LEU A 67 -4.31 10.07 46.68
CA LEU A 67 -5.29 9.14 47.23
C LEU A 67 -6.28 9.79 48.23
N LEU A 68 -5.94 10.95 48.81
CA LEU A 68 -6.83 11.64 49.77
C LEU A 68 -8.12 12.15 49.12
N ASP A 69 -8.08 12.47 47.83
CA ASP A 69 -9.23 12.94 47.04
C ASP A 69 -9.89 11.81 46.23
N PHE A 70 -9.47 10.57 46.45
CA PHE A 70 -10.03 9.41 45.77
C PHE A 70 -11.38 9.00 46.39
N ASN A 71 -12.46 9.11 45.62
CA ASN A 71 -13.80 8.74 46.02
C ASN A 71 -14.22 7.44 45.34
N GLN A 72 -14.39 6.39 46.13
CA GLN A 72 -14.81 5.06 45.65
C GLN A 72 -16.21 5.07 44.99
N ASN A 73 -17.06 6.05 45.32
CA ASN A 73 -18.41 6.18 44.78
C ASN A 73 -18.46 6.94 43.45
N ASN A 74 -17.36 7.60 43.03
CA ASN A 74 -17.27 8.33 41.76
C ASN A 74 -15.86 8.22 41.16
N ILE A 75 -15.54 7.00 40.71
CA ILE A 75 -14.22 6.65 40.19
C ILE A 75 -13.83 7.50 38.98
N GLU A 76 -14.77 7.80 38.06
CA GLU A 76 -14.51 8.61 36.86
C GLU A 76 -14.01 10.03 37.19
N ALA A 77 -14.56 10.66 38.24
CA ALA A 77 -14.11 11.98 38.68
C ALA A 77 -12.81 11.94 39.51
N SER A 78 -12.50 10.80 40.13
CA SER A 78 -11.33 10.64 41.00
C SER A 78 -10.06 10.16 40.27
N ILE A 79 -10.18 9.56 39.08
CA ILE A 79 -9.02 9.12 38.30
C ILE A 79 -8.13 10.29 37.81
N PRO A 80 -8.67 11.39 37.22
CA PRO A 80 -7.83 12.47 36.71
C PRO A 80 -6.90 13.12 37.76
N PRO A 81 -7.39 13.56 38.96
CA PRO A 81 -6.51 14.13 39.98
C PRO A 81 -5.54 13.11 40.58
N LEU A 82 -5.92 11.82 40.65
CA LEU A 82 -5.02 10.75 41.07
C LEU A 82 -3.87 10.57 40.08
N LEU A 83 -4.15 10.56 38.77
CA LEU A 83 -3.12 10.43 37.73
C LEU A 83 -2.21 11.66 37.66
N GLU A 84 -2.73 12.84 37.94
CA GLU A 84 -1.94 14.08 38.01
C GLU A 84 -0.99 14.09 39.22
N GLY A 85 -1.47 13.70 40.40
CA GLY A 85 -0.64 13.53 41.60
C GLY A 85 0.41 12.43 41.45
N LEU A 86 0.05 11.33 40.79
CA LEU A 86 0.96 10.22 40.51
C LEU A 86 2.03 10.62 39.48
N LYS A 87 1.66 11.33 38.40
CA LYS A 87 2.61 11.83 37.39
C LYS A 87 3.67 12.74 38.02
N THR A 88 3.25 13.68 38.86
CA THR A 88 4.16 14.61 39.54
C THR A 88 5.02 13.90 40.60
N ALA A 89 4.47 12.92 41.32
CA ALA A 89 5.19 12.06 42.27
C ALA A 89 6.29 11.19 41.62
N PHE A 90 6.09 10.75 40.37
CA PHE A 90 7.13 10.01 39.64
C PHE A 90 8.27 10.94 39.16
N ILE A 91 7.95 12.17 38.78
CA ILE A 91 8.96 13.16 38.35
C ILE A 91 9.91 13.51 39.50
N THR A 92 9.43 13.59 40.75
CA THR A 92 10.30 13.85 41.92
C THR A 92 11.25 12.69 42.21
N SER A 93 10.81 11.44 42.03
CA SER A 93 11.68 10.25 42.13
C SER A 93 12.78 10.27 41.07
N LEU A 94 12.38 10.52 39.82
CA LEU A 94 13.30 10.57 38.69
C LEU A 94 14.33 11.68 38.89
N ALA A 95 13.90 12.86 39.36
CA ALA A 95 14.79 13.96 39.69
C ALA A 95 15.78 13.60 40.80
N GLY A 96 15.36 12.89 41.86
CA GLY A 96 16.23 12.45 42.95
C GLY A 96 17.29 11.45 42.52
N ILE A 97 16.90 10.43 41.74
CA ILE A 97 17.83 9.43 41.20
C ILE A 97 18.79 10.07 40.20
N PHE A 98 18.27 10.87 39.27
CA PHE A 98 19.07 11.55 38.25
C PHE A 98 20.08 12.52 38.87
N SER A 99 19.65 13.34 39.84
CA SER A 99 20.54 14.24 40.57
C SER A 99 21.60 13.48 41.37
N SER A 100 21.27 12.32 41.95
CA SER A 100 22.24 11.48 42.66
C SER A 100 23.31 10.89 41.72
N LEU A 101 22.90 10.49 40.51
CA LEU A 101 23.79 9.93 39.49
C LEU A 101 24.73 11.01 38.96
N ILE A 102 24.19 12.19 38.64
CA ILE A 102 24.98 13.36 38.27
C ILE A 102 25.94 13.74 39.40
N PHE A 103 25.49 13.77 40.65
CA PHE A 103 26.36 14.11 41.76
C PHE A 103 27.52 13.11 41.91
N LYS A 104 27.23 11.79 41.87
CA LYS A 104 28.27 10.75 41.94
C LYS A 104 29.26 10.82 40.78
N THR A 105 28.78 11.08 39.57
CA THR A 105 29.66 11.23 38.39
C THR A 105 30.54 12.47 38.55
N LEU A 106 29.97 13.63 38.88
CA LEU A 106 30.72 14.87 39.09
C LEU A 106 31.69 14.82 40.28
N SER A 107 31.37 14.09 41.35
CA SER A 107 32.26 13.91 42.50
C SER A 107 33.36 12.86 42.26
N THR A 108 33.14 11.93 41.34
CA THR A 108 34.11 10.89 40.95
C THR A 108 35.07 11.38 39.86
N PHE A 109 34.59 12.19 38.90
CA PHE A 109 35.44 12.78 37.87
C PHE A 109 36.31 13.90 38.46
N ASP A 110 37.58 13.91 38.08
CA ASP A 110 38.67 14.75 38.61
C ASP A 110 38.52 16.26 38.33
N LEU A 111 37.34 16.70 37.87
CA LEU A 111 37.04 18.08 37.48
C LEU A 111 36.76 19.01 38.70
N LEU A 112 36.49 18.44 39.88
CA LEU A 112 36.04 19.19 41.08
C LEU A 112 36.88 18.96 42.35
N LYS A 113 37.93 18.13 42.31
CA LYS A 113 38.89 18.03 43.42
C LYS A 113 39.92 19.18 43.33
N PRO A 114 40.20 19.93 44.39
CA PRO A 114 41.39 20.78 44.40
C PRO A 114 42.63 19.88 44.37
N LYS A 115 43.44 20.13 43.36
CA LYS A 115 44.76 19.57 43.08
C LYS A 115 45.56 19.44 44.40
N LYS A 116 45.67 18.22 44.95
CA LYS A 116 46.74 17.91 45.90
C LYS A 116 48.04 18.07 45.12
N VAL A 117 48.84 19.03 45.52
CA VAL A 117 50.21 19.22 45.05
C VAL A 117 51.01 18.01 45.52
N GLU A 118 51.16 17.01 44.66
CA GLU A 118 52.32 16.10 44.73
C GLU A 118 53.46 16.79 43.99
N GLU A 119 54.42 17.32 44.74
CA GLU A 119 55.70 17.75 44.20
C GLU A 119 56.44 16.52 43.66
N SER A 120 56.44 16.34 42.34
CA SER A 120 57.44 15.54 41.64
C SER A 120 58.42 16.51 40.96
N SER A 121 59.47 16.88 41.69
CA SER A 121 60.59 17.68 41.18
C SER A 121 61.53 16.79 40.35
N SER A 122 61.72 17.13 39.08
CA SER A 122 62.72 16.50 38.19
C SER A 122 63.70 17.55 37.66
N HIS A 123 64.45 18.16 38.57
CA HIS A 123 65.84 18.53 38.30
C HIS A 123 66.69 17.89 39.40
N ALA A 124 67.23 16.71 39.10
CA ALA A 124 68.08 15.97 40.02
C ALA A 124 69.45 16.64 40.10
N THR A 125 69.66 17.48 41.12
CA THR A 125 70.99 17.87 41.58
C THR A 125 71.62 16.72 42.36
N PRO A 126 72.96 16.61 42.43
CA PRO A 126 73.64 15.57 43.21
C PRO A 126 73.20 15.52 44.69
N GLU A 127 72.84 16.65 45.30
CA GLU A 127 72.24 16.67 46.64
C GLU A 127 70.81 16.10 46.68
N ALA A 128 70.00 16.28 45.62
CA ALA A 128 68.67 15.69 45.54
C ALA A 128 68.72 14.16 45.33
N ILE A 129 69.72 13.65 44.62
CA ILE A 129 70.00 12.21 44.50
C ILE A 129 70.51 11.67 45.84
N LEU A 130 71.39 12.39 46.54
CA LEU A 130 71.86 11.98 47.87
C LEU A 130 70.71 11.98 48.90
N GLY A 131 69.84 12.98 48.86
CA GLY A 131 68.67 13.09 49.73
C GLY A 131 67.62 12.01 49.43
N THR A 132 67.36 11.70 48.15
CA THR A 132 66.46 10.60 47.76
C THR A 132 67.08 9.23 48.04
N MET A 133 68.39 9.03 47.88
CA MET A 133 69.08 7.81 48.30
C MET A 133 69.11 7.66 49.82
N GLN A 134 69.27 8.75 50.59
CA GLN A 134 69.19 8.72 52.05
C GLN A 134 67.77 8.47 52.54
N ALA A 135 66.76 9.04 51.89
CA ALA A 135 65.35 8.76 52.16
C ALA A 135 64.97 7.33 51.75
N GLN A 136 65.49 6.82 50.63
CA GLN A 136 65.28 5.44 50.18
C GLN A 136 66.03 4.44 51.07
N VAL A 137 67.22 4.77 51.57
CA VAL A 137 67.92 3.97 52.59
C VAL A 137 67.18 4.04 53.93
N ALA A 138 66.60 5.19 54.30
CA ALA A 138 65.78 5.31 55.50
C ALA A 138 64.50 4.46 55.37
N GLU A 139 63.78 4.54 54.25
CA GLU A 139 62.57 3.72 54.00
C GLU A 139 62.90 2.25 53.82
N ILE A 140 64.00 1.87 53.17
CA ILE A 140 64.47 0.47 53.13
C ILE A 140 64.89 0.00 54.53
N LYS A 141 65.43 0.88 55.38
CA LYS A 141 65.75 0.56 56.77
C LYS A 141 64.49 0.44 57.63
N THR A 142 63.45 1.23 57.38
CA THR A 142 62.12 1.13 58.00
C THR A 142 61.40 -0.15 57.52
N LEU A 143 61.48 -0.49 56.23
CA LEU A 143 60.95 -1.73 55.65
C LEU A 143 61.71 -2.97 56.18
N ARG A 144 63.04 -2.86 56.33
CA ARG A 144 63.84 -3.91 56.96
C ARG A 144 63.54 -4.00 58.47
N GLN A 145 63.25 -2.89 59.14
CA GLN A 145 62.80 -2.90 60.53
C GLN A 145 61.37 -3.44 60.67
N SER A 146 60.49 -3.26 59.69
CA SER A 146 59.13 -3.84 59.70
C SER A 146 59.09 -5.30 59.21
N MET A 147 60.16 -5.81 58.61
CA MET A 147 60.31 -7.23 58.23
C MET A 147 61.23 -8.04 59.15
N VAL A 148 62.26 -7.43 59.75
CA VAL A 148 63.35 -8.12 60.50
C VAL A 148 63.65 -7.44 61.86
N GLY A 149 62.92 -6.38 62.23
CA GLY A 149 63.01 -5.73 63.54
C GLY A 149 62.20 -6.43 64.65
N ASN A 150 62.24 -5.83 65.85
CA ASN A 150 61.79 -6.42 67.12
C ASN A 150 60.44 -7.14 67.03
N GLU A 151 60.38 -8.32 67.66
CA GLU A 151 59.57 -9.47 67.27
C GLU A 151 58.03 -9.31 67.34
N GLU A 152 57.49 -8.17 67.75
CA GLU A 152 56.04 -8.02 67.98
C GLU A 152 55.30 -7.18 66.91
N SER A 153 56.01 -6.31 66.18
CA SER A 153 55.37 -5.37 65.24
C SER A 153 55.76 -5.60 63.76
N THR A 154 56.55 -6.62 63.48
CA THR A 154 57.01 -6.96 62.12
C THR A 154 56.14 -8.05 61.49
N LEU A 155 56.07 -8.13 60.15
CA LEU A 155 55.29 -9.20 59.49
C LEU A 155 55.82 -10.60 59.83
N PHE A 156 57.14 -10.75 59.96
CA PHE A 156 57.74 -12.00 60.43
C PHE A 156 57.46 -12.23 61.92
N GLY A 157 57.49 -11.17 62.74
CA GLY A 157 57.11 -11.20 64.15
C GLY A 157 55.66 -11.61 64.37
N GLN A 158 54.71 -10.99 63.66
CA GLN A 158 53.31 -11.38 63.67
C GLN A 158 53.09 -12.81 63.15
N LEU A 159 53.84 -13.27 62.14
CA LEU A 159 53.72 -14.66 61.69
C LEU A 159 54.34 -15.66 62.69
N LYS A 160 55.43 -15.27 63.37
CA LYS A 160 56.07 -16.05 64.44
C LYS A 160 55.19 -16.09 65.68
N ILE A 161 54.55 -14.97 66.06
CA ILE A 161 53.57 -14.88 67.15
C ILE A 161 52.31 -15.65 66.77
N LEU A 162 51.80 -15.56 65.54
CA LEU A 162 50.61 -16.30 65.14
C LEU A 162 50.87 -17.81 65.12
N ARG A 163 52.05 -18.26 64.66
CA ARG A 163 52.47 -19.67 64.82
C ARG A 163 52.75 -20.03 66.28
N GLY A 164 53.30 -19.10 67.05
CA GLY A 164 53.53 -19.20 68.49
C GLY A 164 52.21 -19.42 69.21
N ASP A 165 51.27 -18.48 69.12
CA ASP A 165 49.90 -18.52 69.64
C ASP A 165 49.16 -19.77 69.18
N ILE A 166 49.23 -20.19 67.92
CA ILE A 166 48.58 -21.44 67.48
C ILE A 166 49.20 -22.65 68.18
N ASN A 167 50.53 -22.71 68.26
CA ASN A 167 51.24 -23.85 68.86
C ASN A 167 51.17 -23.84 70.40
N ASP A 168 51.17 -22.66 71.02
CA ASP A 168 51.04 -22.42 72.45
C ASP A 168 49.59 -22.56 72.89
N ASN A 169 48.60 -22.24 72.06
CA ASN A 169 47.19 -22.55 72.34
C ASN A 169 46.94 -24.06 72.21
N ALA A 170 47.55 -24.72 71.21
CA ALA A 170 47.54 -26.18 71.15
C ALA A 170 48.25 -26.82 72.36
N LYS A 171 49.40 -26.27 72.79
CA LYS A 171 50.12 -26.72 73.99
C LYS A 171 49.41 -26.38 75.28
N LEU A 172 48.75 -25.23 75.41
CA LEU A 172 47.94 -24.82 76.57
C LEU A 172 46.68 -25.66 76.64
N SER A 173 46.06 -26.00 75.51
CA SER A 173 44.95 -26.95 75.48
C SER A 173 45.41 -28.35 75.91
N LEU A 174 46.55 -28.82 75.38
CA LEU A 174 47.13 -30.11 75.77
C LEU A 174 47.60 -30.12 77.22
N ASN A 175 48.29 -29.07 77.69
CA ASN A 175 48.80 -28.94 79.05
C ASN A 175 47.68 -28.65 80.05
N ASN A 176 46.63 -27.91 79.70
CA ASN A 176 45.45 -27.79 80.57
C ASN A 176 44.71 -29.12 80.65
N ALA A 177 44.61 -29.88 79.55
CA ALA A 177 44.07 -31.23 79.59
C ALA A 177 44.95 -32.18 80.41
N LYS A 178 46.28 -32.04 80.33
CA LYS A 178 47.26 -32.85 81.07
C LYS A 178 47.38 -32.45 82.53
N GLU A 179 47.32 -31.16 82.86
CA GLU A 179 47.30 -30.61 84.22
C GLU A 179 45.96 -30.87 84.89
N GLN A 180 44.84 -30.86 84.14
CA GLN A 180 43.55 -31.32 84.65
C GLN A 180 43.59 -32.83 84.93
N ALA A 181 44.23 -33.63 84.07
CA ALA A 181 44.43 -35.05 84.30
C ALA A 181 45.39 -35.33 85.46
N ASP A 182 46.50 -34.59 85.59
CA ASP A 182 47.48 -34.73 86.67
C ASP A 182 46.93 -34.22 88.01
N LYS A 183 46.15 -33.11 88.02
CA LYS A 183 45.42 -32.67 89.23
C LYS A 183 44.33 -33.67 89.59
N GLN A 184 43.66 -34.28 88.62
CA GLN A 184 42.67 -35.33 88.90
C GLN A 184 43.34 -36.59 89.44
N GLN A 185 44.53 -36.96 88.95
CA GLN A 185 45.34 -38.05 89.48
C GLN A 185 45.88 -37.73 90.88
N GLN A 186 46.40 -36.52 91.12
CA GLN A 186 46.85 -36.10 92.45
C GLN A 186 45.71 -35.98 93.46
N HIS A 187 44.56 -35.45 93.06
CA HIS A 187 43.36 -35.44 93.92
C HIS A 187 42.88 -36.87 94.20
N PHE A 188 43.04 -37.79 93.25
CA PHE A 188 42.73 -39.20 93.45
C PHE A 188 43.73 -39.87 94.40
N ASP A 189 45.02 -39.57 94.28
CA ASP A 189 46.06 -40.11 95.17
C ASP A 189 45.95 -39.52 96.59
N GLU A 190 45.73 -38.21 96.74
CA GLU A 190 45.43 -37.58 98.03
C GLU A 190 44.11 -38.09 98.62
N PHE A 191 43.09 -38.31 97.79
CA PHE A 191 41.85 -38.94 98.22
C PHE A 191 42.13 -40.36 98.70
N SER A 192 42.88 -41.16 97.95
CA SER A 192 43.23 -42.54 98.31
C SER A 192 44.06 -42.59 99.59
N GLU A 193 45.01 -41.68 99.79
CA GLU A 193 45.82 -41.61 101.01
C GLU A 193 44.99 -41.14 102.21
N LYS A 194 44.14 -40.11 102.05
CA LYS A 194 43.17 -39.70 103.08
C LYS A 194 42.13 -40.77 103.36
N LEU A 195 41.70 -41.52 102.35
CA LEU A 195 40.76 -42.64 102.48
C LEU A 195 41.43 -43.78 103.23
N TRP A 196 42.70 -44.07 102.97
CA TRP A 196 43.45 -45.11 103.67
C TRP A 196 43.73 -44.71 105.12
N LEU A 197 44.15 -43.46 105.37
CA LEU A 197 44.26 -42.90 106.73
C LEU A 197 42.92 -42.91 107.46
N LYS A 198 41.82 -42.54 106.79
CA LYS A 198 40.47 -42.60 107.36
C LYS A 198 39.98 -44.02 107.57
N LEU A 199 40.33 -44.96 106.71
CA LEU A 199 40.03 -46.39 106.85
C LEU A 199 40.82 -47.02 107.99
N GLN A 200 42.08 -46.61 108.19
CA GLN A 200 42.91 -47.01 109.33
C GLN A 200 42.37 -46.42 110.65
N ASP A 201 42.03 -45.12 110.66
CA ASP A 201 41.36 -44.41 111.77
C ASP A 201 39.98 -45.03 112.08
N PHE A 202 39.26 -45.47 111.04
CA PHE A 202 37.99 -46.19 111.14
C PHE A 202 38.17 -47.62 111.65
N ALA A 203 39.23 -48.32 111.26
CA ALA A 203 39.55 -49.66 111.75
C ALA A 203 39.97 -49.65 113.23
N ASP A 204 40.75 -48.64 113.65
CA ASP A 204 41.14 -48.44 115.06
C ASP A 204 39.94 -48.03 115.94
N THR A 205 38.98 -47.26 115.39
CA THR A 205 37.75 -46.84 116.09
C THR A 205 36.67 -47.93 116.12
N LEU A 206 36.60 -48.81 115.10
CA LEU A 206 35.63 -49.92 115.03
C LEU A 206 35.94 -51.07 115.99
N SER A 207 37.19 -51.22 116.43
CA SER A 207 37.60 -52.43 117.13
C SER A 207 37.15 -52.52 118.61
N LYS A 208 36.45 -51.54 119.21
CA LYS A 208 36.17 -51.63 120.66
C LYS A 208 34.88 -51.09 121.29
N SER A 209 33.87 -50.56 120.57
CA SER A 209 32.65 -50.12 121.31
C SER A 209 31.30 -50.04 120.56
N ALA A 210 31.22 -50.07 119.23
CA ALA A 210 30.01 -49.66 118.50
C ALA A 210 29.30 -50.74 117.64
N THR A 211 29.51 -52.04 117.88
CA THR A 211 28.95 -53.12 117.02
C THR A 211 27.52 -53.55 117.36
N GLU A 212 27.00 -53.32 118.57
CA GLU A 212 25.63 -53.76 118.91
C GLU A 212 24.53 -52.77 118.48
N GLN A 213 24.76 -51.45 118.57
CA GLN A 213 23.76 -50.45 118.17
C GLN A 213 23.65 -50.27 116.65
N VAL A 214 24.69 -50.65 115.89
CA VAL A 214 24.73 -50.50 114.43
C VAL A 214 23.98 -51.63 113.70
N ILE A 215 23.89 -52.84 114.27
CA ILE A 215 23.18 -53.96 113.62
C ILE A 215 21.68 -53.69 113.51
N GLU A 216 21.06 -53.10 114.53
CA GLU A 216 19.63 -52.78 114.52
C GLU A 216 19.31 -51.66 113.52
N ALA A 217 20.18 -50.64 113.42
CA ALA A 217 20.05 -49.54 112.47
C ALA A 217 20.32 -50.00 111.01
N LEU A 218 21.28 -50.89 110.78
CA LEU A 218 21.56 -51.47 109.46
C LEU A 218 20.40 -52.30 108.93
N LYS A 219 19.68 -53.02 109.80
CA LYS A 219 18.53 -53.84 109.38
C LYS A 219 17.40 -52.98 108.79
N GLN A 220 17.14 -51.83 109.42
CA GLN A 220 16.15 -50.86 108.94
C GLN A 220 16.59 -50.21 107.61
N VAL A 221 17.86 -49.81 107.52
CA VAL A 221 18.42 -49.18 106.30
C VAL A 221 18.49 -50.18 105.14
N ILE A 222 18.76 -51.46 105.36
CA ILE A 222 18.75 -52.48 104.30
C ILE A 222 17.33 -52.72 103.79
N VAL A 223 16.30 -52.70 104.65
CA VAL A 223 14.91 -52.79 104.21
C VAL A 223 14.51 -51.56 103.40
N ASP A 224 14.86 -50.36 103.85
CA ASP A 224 14.59 -49.12 103.12
C ASP A 224 15.38 -49.07 101.79
N PHE A 225 16.64 -49.52 101.77
CA PHE A 225 17.46 -49.60 100.56
C PHE A 225 16.87 -50.60 99.56
N ASN A 226 16.39 -51.76 100.01
CA ASN A 226 15.84 -52.78 99.11
C ASN A 226 14.49 -52.36 98.52
N ASN A 227 13.66 -51.65 99.30
CA ASN A 227 12.44 -51.03 98.79
C ASN A 227 12.75 -49.92 97.77
N ASN A 228 13.69 -49.03 98.07
CA ASN A 228 14.04 -47.90 97.20
C ASN A 228 14.75 -48.35 95.91
N LEU A 229 15.55 -49.43 95.95
CA LEU A 229 16.21 -50.00 94.77
C LEU A 229 15.19 -50.69 93.84
N THR A 230 14.21 -51.40 94.39
CA THR A 230 13.14 -52.02 93.60
C THR A 230 12.24 -50.97 92.97
N GLU A 231 11.90 -49.90 93.69
CA GLU A 231 10.96 -48.87 93.24
C GLU A 231 11.62 -47.87 92.26
N GLN A 232 12.78 -47.29 92.60
CA GLN A 232 13.40 -46.26 91.76
C GLN A 232 14.21 -46.78 90.57
N PHE A 233 14.86 -47.95 90.66
CA PHE A 233 15.50 -48.54 89.47
C PHE A 233 14.50 -49.28 88.58
N GLY A 234 13.48 -49.91 89.16
CA GLY A 234 12.38 -50.51 88.40
C GLY A 234 11.66 -49.50 87.52
N GLU A 235 11.28 -48.34 88.08
CA GLU A 235 10.64 -47.27 87.33
C GLU A 235 11.58 -46.58 86.33
N ASN A 236 12.87 -46.39 86.65
CA ASN A 236 13.84 -45.85 85.68
C ASN A 236 14.09 -46.80 84.49
N PHE A 237 14.21 -48.11 84.70
CA PHE A 237 14.35 -49.06 83.59
C PHE A 237 13.06 -49.16 82.75
N LYS A 238 11.90 -48.98 83.37
CA LYS A 238 10.61 -48.93 82.67
C LYS A 238 10.51 -47.68 81.79
N GLN A 239 10.90 -46.52 82.31
CA GLN A 239 11.00 -45.27 81.52
C GLN A 239 12.05 -45.36 80.42
N LEU A 240 13.20 -45.99 80.68
CA LEU A 240 14.23 -46.21 79.66
C LEU A 240 13.72 -47.14 78.56
N ASN A 241 13.05 -48.24 78.90
CA ASN A 241 12.46 -49.15 77.93
C ASN A 241 11.37 -48.44 77.11
N GLU A 242 10.56 -47.58 77.74
CA GLU A 242 9.58 -46.76 77.03
C GLU A 242 10.25 -45.74 76.08
N ALA A 243 11.36 -45.12 76.49
CA ALA A 243 12.14 -44.22 75.63
C ALA A 243 12.76 -44.95 74.44
N VAL A 244 13.32 -46.15 74.65
CA VAL A 244 13.84 -47.01 73.58
C VAL A 244 12.71 -47.43 72.64
N HIS A 245 11.54 -47.78 73.18
CA HIS A 245 10.39 -48.15 72.36
C HIS A 245 9.89 -46.99 71.50
N LYS A 246 9.82 -45.77 72.06
CA LYS A 246 9.53 -44.53 71.31
C LYS A 246 10.57 -44.26 70.23
N LEU A 247 11.83 -44.61 70.45
CA LEU A 247 12.90 -44.47 69.47
C LEU A 247 12.72 -45.47 68.31
N VAL A 248 12.34 -46.71 68.60
CA VAL A 248 12.00 -47.71 67.58
C VAL A 248 10.75 -47.31 66.79
N GLU A 249 9.71 -46.81 67.46
CA GLU A 249 8.52 -46.25 66.80
C GLU A 249 8.90 -45.07 65.90
N TRP A 250 9.74 -44.16 66.38
CA TRP A 250 10.27 -43.07 65.57
C TRP A 250 11.04 -43.58 64.36
N GLN A 251 11.85 -44.63 64.51
CA GLN A 251 12.62 -45.23 63.43
C GLN A 251 11.72 -45.84 62.34
N GLU A 252 10.66 -46.55 62.73
CA GLU A 252 9.72 -47.15 61.79
C GLU A 252 8.89 -46.06 61.07
N ASN A 253 8.47 -45.03 61.79
CA ASN A 253 7.81 -43.87 61.21
C ASN A 253 8.73 -43.12 60.23
N TYR A 254 10.01 -42.96 60.56
CA TYR A 254 10.99 -42.31 59.70
C TYR A 254 11.26 -43.11 58.42
N LYS A 255 11.34 -44.44 58.51
CA LYS A 255 11.43 -45.33 57.35
C LYS A 255 10.22 -45.17 56.43
N LEU A 256 9.01 -45.15 57.00
CA LEU A 256 7.78 -44.92 56.23
C LEU A 256 7.78 -43.55 55.52
N GLN A 257 8.31 -42.53 56.20
CA GLN A 257 8.43 -41.17 55.66
C GLN A 257 9.43 -41.11 54.49
N LEU A 258 10.53 -41.85 54.56
CA LEU A 258 11.49 -41.98 53.46
C LEU A 258 10.90 -42.70 52.25
N GLU A 259 10.10 -43.75 52.46
CA GLU A 259 9.37 -44.45 51.38
C GLU A 259 8.39 -43.51 50.66
N GLN A 260 7.61 -42.73 51.41
CA GLN A 260 6.71 -41.73 50.84
C GLN A 260 7.46 -40.63 50.09
N MET A 261 8.57 -40.15 50.64
CA MET A 261 9.41 -39.14 49.99
C MET A 261 9.99 -39.68 48.67
N GLN A 262 10.38 -40.95 48.62
CA GLN A 262 10.88 -41.58 47.41
C GLN A 262 9.81 -41.69 46.32
N GLN A 263 8.57 -42.05 46.67
CA GLN A 263 7.44 -42.03 45.72
C GLN A 263 7.17 -40.62 45.18
N GLN A 264 7.24 -39.60 46.03
CA GLN A 264 6.98 -38.23 45.62
C GLN A 264 8.08 -37.65 44.73
N TYR A 265 9.33 -38.05 44.97
CA TYR A 265 10.40 -37.74 44.03
C TYR A 265 10.20 -38.41 42.67
N ALA A 266 9.76 -39.68 42.64
CA ALA A 266 9.49 -40.37 41.37
C ALA A 266 8.41 -39.64 40.55
N HIS A 267 7.31 -39.22 41.20
CA HIS A 267 6.25 -38.45 40.53
C HIS A 267 6.69 -37.04 40.10
N GLY A 268 7.59 -36.40 40.86
CA GLY A 268 8.20 -35.14 40.46
C GLY A 268 9.03 -35.27 39.19
N VAL A 269 9.84 -36.33 39.08
CA VAL A 269 10.67 -36.62 37.88
C VAL A 269 9.80 -36.91 36.66
N GLU A 270 8.71 -37.66 36.83
CA GLU A 270 7.75 -37.97 35.77
C GLU A 270 7.06 -36.70 35.24
N SER A 271 6.58 -35.83 36.13
CA SER A 271 5.99 -34.53 35.76
C SER A 271 6.96 -33.62 35.01
N ILE A 272 8.23 -33.60 35.42
CA ILE A 272 9.28 -32.83 34.73
C ILE A 272 9.50 -33.37 33.32
N SER A 273 9.55 -34.70 33.14
CA SER A 273 9.70 -35.32 31.81
C SER A 273 8.49 -35.05 30.91
N ALA A 274 7.27 -35.05 31.45
CA ALA A 274 6.07 -34.67 30.69
C ALA A 274 6.06 -33.19 30.28
N THR A 275 6.60 -32.33 31.14
CA THR A 275 6.77 -30.89 30.85
C THR A 275 7.80 -30.69 29.75
N GLU A 276 8.94 -31.39 29.79
CA GLU A 276 9.95 -31.38 28.73
C GLU A 276 9.34 -31.72 27.36
N ALA A 277 8.56 -32.82 27.30
CA ALA A 277 7.89 -33.23 26.06
C ALA A 277 6.89 -32.17 25.54
N SER A 278 6.14 -31.53 26.44
CA SER A 278 5.20 -30.47 26.06
C SER A 278 5.92 -29.22 25.55
N VAL A 279 7.04 -28.83 26.17
CA VAL A 279 7.86 -27.69 25.73
C VAL A 279 8.51 -27.98 24.37
N ALA A 280 8.99 -29.20 24.14
CA ALA A 280 9.52 -29.62 22.84
C ALA A 280 8.45 -29.51 21.73
N HIS A 281 7.21 -29.94 22.02
CA HIS A 281 6.11 -29.82 21.06
C HIS A 281 5.72 -28.36 20.76
N ILE A 282 5.70 -27.48 21.77
CA ILE A 282 5.48 -26.04 21.58
C ILE A 282 6.58 -25.44 20.71
N SER A 283 7.85 -25.81 20.95
CA SER A 283 8.97 -25.33 20.16
C SER A 283 8.87 -25.75 18.69
N GLU A 284 8.41 -26.97 18.42
CA GLU A 284 8.27 -27.47 17.05
C GLU A 284 7.10 -26.78 16.31
N GLN A 285 5.94 -26.63 16.95
CA GLN A 285 4.80 -25.92 16.36
C GLN A 285 5.08 -24.43 16.16
N SER A 286 5.91 -23.82 17.02
CA SER A 286 6.28 -22.41 16.89
C SER A 286 7.17 -22.12 15.67
N LYS A 287 7.78 -23.13 15.04
CA LYS A 287 8.54 -22.95 13.77
C LYS A 287 7.66 -22.64 12.57
N ILE A 288 6.36 -22.99 12.61
CA ILE A 288 5.42 -22.76 11.52
C ILE A 288 5.10 -21.27 11.38
N ILE A 289 5.16 -20.52 12.49
CA ILE A 289 4.86 -19.08 12.51
C ILE A 289 5.81 -18.27 11.58
N PRO A 290 7.15 -18.45 11.65
CA PRO A 290 8.07 -17.84 10.67
C PRO A 290 7.79 -18.20 9.21
N GLU A 291 7.44 -19.46 8.92
CA GLU A 291 7.11 -19.90 7.55
C GLU A 291 5.85 -19.20 7.04
N SER A 292 4.77 -19.19 7.84
CA SER A 292 3.54 -18.48 7.48
C SER A 292 3.75 -16.95 7.34
N MET A 293 4.67 -16.35 8.11
CA MET A 293 5.03 -14.94 7.93
C MET A 293 5.82 -14.69 6.65
N ASN A 294 6.60 -15.66 6.17
CA ASN A 294 7.30 -15.56 4.90
C ASN A 294 6.34 -15.71 3.70
N ASP A 295 5.33 -16.56 3.82
CA ASP A 295 4.24 -16.65 2.84
C ASP A 295 3.41 -15.36 2.80
N LEU A 296 3.07 -14.81 3.97
CA LEU A 296 2.37 -13.52 4.07
C LEU A 296 3.17 -12.38 3.42
N LYS A 297 4.50 -12.37 3.60
CA LYS A 297 5.39 -11.42 2.92
C LYS A 297 5.27 -11.53 1.40
N THR A 298 5.25 -12.75 0.87
CA THR A 298 5.10 -13.00 -0.57
C THR A 298 3.76 -12.47 -1.08
N VAL A 299 2.67 -12.71 -0.34
CA VAL A 299 1.33 -12.17 -0.66
C VAL A 299 1.33 -10.64 -0.65
N MET A 300 1.96 -10.02 0.35
CA MET A 300 2.10 -8.56 0.40
C MET A 300 2.89 -8.01 -0.80
N GLU A 301 3.99 -8.64 -1.20
CA GLU A 301 4.79 -8.22 -2.37
C GLU A 301 3.98 -8.30 -3.67
N VAL A 302 3.21 -9.39 -3.87
CA VAL A 302 2.32 -9.54 -5.03
C VAL A 302 1.22 -8.48 -5.02
N ASN A 303 0.61 -8.21 -3.86
CA ASN A 303 -0.43 -7.19 -3.74
C ASN A 303 0.12 -5.78 -4.05
N GLN A 304 1.32 -5.47 -3.55
CA GLN A 304 2.01 -4.22 -3.85
C GLN A 304 2.26 -4.06 -5.37
N HIS A 305 2.65 -5.14 -6.05
CA HIS A 305 2.79 -5.15 -7.51
C HIS A 305 1.44 -4.94 -8.21
N GLN A 306 0.36 -5.54 -7.73
CA GLN A 306 -0.98 -5.34 -8.30
C GLN A 306 -1.46 -3.89 -8.15
N LEU A 307 -1.20 -3.25 -7.02
CA LEU A 307 -1.49 -1.83 -6.81
C LEU A 307 -0.71 -0.94 -7.78
N ALA A 308 0.58 -1.21 -7.99
CA ALA A 308 1.41 -0.46 -8.94
C ALA A 308 0.91 -0.61 -10.39
N GLU A 309 0.48 -1.80 -10.79
CA GLU A 309 -0.07 -2.02 -12.13
C GLU A 309 -1.43 -1.33 -12.31
N LEU A 310 -2.28 -1.32 -11.26
CA LEU A 310 -3.54 -0.59 -11.26
C LEU A 310 -3.31 0.92 -11.44
N GLU A 311 -2.32 1.47 -10.75
CA GLU A 311 -1.93 2.88 -10.89
C GLU A 311 -1.45 3.19 -12.32
N ARG A 312 -0.68 2.27 -12.92
CA ARG A 312 -0.27 2.39 -14.34
C ARG A 312 -1.45 2.34 -15.31
N HIS A 313 -2.45 1.48 -15.05
CA HIS A 313 -3.66 1.43 -15.85
C HIS A 313 -4.51 2.70 -15.73
N LEU A 314 -4.61 3.27 -14.53
CA LEU A 314 -5.30 4.54 -14.31
C LEU A 314 -4.61 5.70 -15.04
N GLU A 315 -3.28 5.74 -15.04
CA GLU A 315 -2.53 6.75 -15.80
C GLU A 315 -2.73 6.58 -17.32
N ALA A 316 -2.71 5.35 -17.83
CA ALA A 316 -3.02 5.08 -19.23
C ALA A 316 -4.46 5.50 -19.62
N PHE A 317 -5.42 5.34 -18.70
CA PHE A 317 -6.79 5.81 -18.89
C PHE A 317 -6.88 7.34 -18.93
N LYS A 318 -6.14 8.02 -18.06
CA LYS A 318 -6.02 9.49 -18.07
C LYS A 318 -5.42 9.98 -19.38
N ASP A 319 -4.34 9.37 -19.85
CA ASP A 319 -3.72 9.70 -21.14
C ASP A 319 -4.68 9.47 -22.31
N MET A 320 -5.44 8.38 -22.29
CA MET A 320 -6.46 8.08 -23.30
C MET A 320 -7.56 9.13 -23.31
N ARG A 321 -8.05 9.55 -22.14
CA ARG A 321 -9.01 10.64 -22.00
C ARG A 321 -8.45 11.93 -22.57
N ASP A 322 -7.22 12.30 -22.22
CA ASP A 322 -6.61 13.56 -22.67
C ASP A 322 -6.44 13.58 -24.20
N LYS A 323 -5.96 12.48 -24.78
CA LYS A 323 -5.88 12.35 -26.25
C LYS A 323 -7.24 12.32 -26.93
N ALA A 324 -8.25 11.71 -26.32
CA ALA A 324 -9.61 11.73 -26.86
C ALA A 324 -10.17 13.17 -26.86
N VAL A 325 -9.93 13.94 -25.80
CA VAL A 325 -10.32 15.36 -25.71
C VAL A 325 -9.60 16.20 -26.77
N GLU A 326 -8.31 15.94 -27.04
CA GLU A 326 -7.56 16.61 -28.11
C GLU A 326 -8.02 16.22 -29.53
N ALA A 327 -8.49 14.98 -29.73
CA ALA A 327 -8.94 14.50 -31.03
C ALA A 327 -10.30 15.08 -31.46
N VAL A 328 -11.17 15.45 -30.51
CA VAL A 328 -12.49 16.04 -30.81
C VAL A 328 -12.41 17.30 -31.69
N PRO A 329 -11.63 18.34 -31.34
CA PRO A 329 -11.51 19.53 -32.19
C PRO A 329 -10.85 19.21 -33.54
N GLN A 330 -9.92 18.25 -33.60
CA GLN A 330 -9.31 17.83 -34.87
C GLN A 330 -10.33 17.16 -35.80
N ILE A 331 -11.21 16.30 -35.27
CA ILE A 331 -12.28 15.68 -36.06
C ILE A 331 -13.27 16.74 -36.54
N GLN A 332 -13.66 17.70 -35.68
CA GLN A 332 -14.52 18.82 -36.09
C GLN A 332 -13.88 19.65 -37.21
N GLN A 333 -12.59 19.96 -37.08
CA GLN A 333 -11.82 20.67 -38.11
C GLN A 333 -11.82 19.89 -39.43
N GLN A 334 -11.50 18.59 -39.39
CA GLN A 334 -11.42 17.75 -40.59
C GLN A 334 -12.78 17.59 -41.28
N VAL A 335 -13.87 17.47 -40.51
CA VAL A 335 -15.25 17.45 -41.05
C VAL A 335 -15.57 18.79 -41.70
N GLN A 336 -15.22 19.91 -41.07
CA GLN A 336 -15.43 21.24 -41.64
C GLN A 336 -14.64 21.44 -42.94
N ASP A 337 -13.38 21.01 -42.97
CA ASP A 337 -12.53 21.08 -44.17
C ASP A 337 -13.12 20.22 -45.30
N THR A 338 -13.60 19.01 -44.99
CA THR A 338 -14.26 18.14 -45.98
C THR A 338 -15.54 18.79 -46.54
N VAL A 339 -16.35 19.44 -45.70
CA VAL A 339 -17.54 20.18 -46.13
C VAL A 339 -17.15 21.35 -47.03
N ASN A 340 -16.09 22.09 -46.69
CA ASN A 340 -15.59 23.18 -47.51
C ASN A 340 -15.10 22.69 -48.88
N ASP A 341 -14.36 21.58 -48.92
CA ASP A 341 -13.86 20.97 -50.16
C ASP A 341 -15.01 20.48 -51.05
N ILE A 342 -16.03 19.83 -50.48
CA ILE A 342 -17.24 19.42 -51.21
C ILE A 342 -17.95 20.66 -51.77
N SER A 343 -18.11 21.71 -50.98
CA SER A 343 -18.73 22.97 -51.41
C SER A 343 -17.97 23.62 -52.56
N ALA A 344 -16.63 23.66 -52.48
CA ALA A 344 -15.77 24.16 -53.55
C ALA A 344 -15.88 23.32 -54.83
N ALA A 345 -15.92 21.99 -54.71
CA ALA A 345 -16.10 21.08 -55.84
C ALA A 345 -17.47 21.26 -56.52
N VAL A 346 -18.54 21.44 -55.74
CA VAL A 346 -19.90 21.72 -56.26
C VAL A 346 -19.96 23.07 -56.96
N SER A 347 -19.32 24.11 -56.39
CA SER A 347 -19.22 25.42 -57.03
C SER A 347 -18.48 25.33 -58.37
N THR A 348 -17.35 24.61 -58.41
CA THR A 348 -16.58 24.38 -59.63
C THR A 348 -17.39 23.61 -60.68
N ALA A 349 -18.14 22.58 -60.27
CA ALA A 349 -19.03 21.84 -61.17
C ALA A 349 -20.16 22.73 -61.72
N SER A 350 -20.75 23.59 -60.88
CA SER A 350 -21.76 24.56 -61.28
C SER A 350 -21.22 25.56 -62.32
N GLU A 351 -20.01 26.07 -62.10
CA GLU A 351 -19.33 26.96 -63.05
C GLU A 351 -19.06 26.26 -64.39
N HIS A 352 -18.62 25.01 -64.36
CA HIS A 352 -18.43 24.19 -65.55
C HIS A 352 -19.74 23.93 -66.31
N TYR A 353 -20.85 23.65 -65.61
CA TYR A 353 -22.17 23.53 -66.23
C TYR A 353 -22.63 24.83 -66.87
N LYS A 354 -22.40 25.98 -66.23
CA LYS A 354 -22.72 27.29 -66.79
C LYS A 354 -21.92 27.58 -68.06
N GLN A 355 -20.64 27.20 -68.07
CA GLN A 355 -19.80 27.30 -69.26
C GLN A 355 -20.32 26.40 -70.39
N LEU A 356 -20.65 25.14 -70.09
CA LEU A 356 -21.20 24.19 -71.07
C LEU A 356 -22.53 24.68 -71.67
N LEU A 357 -23.42 25.26 -70.85
CA LEU A 357 -24.66 25.88 -71.33
C LEU A 357 -24.38 27.06 -72.27
N THR A 358 -23.38 27.89 -71.95
CA THR A 358 -23.00 29.04 -72.78
C THR A 358 -22.42 28.59 -74.12
N GLU A 359 -21.54 27.60 -74.12
CA GLU A 359 -20.96 27.02 -75.33
C GLU A 359 -22.03 26.31 -76.18
N SER A 360 -22.95 25.59 -75.54
CA SER A 360 -24.08 24.94 -76.22
C SER A 360 -25.04 25.96 -76.86
N ASP A 361 -25.33 27.09 -76.20
CA ASP A 361 -26.15 28.16 -76.78
C ASP A 361 -25.47 28.78 -78.01
N ALA A 362 -24.15 29.03 -77.93
CA ALA A 362 -23.38 29.52 -79.07
C ALA A 362 -23.39 28.53 -80.24
N TYR A 363 -23.24 27.24 -79.97
CA TYR A 363 -23.30 26.19 -81.00
C TYR A 363 -24.68 26.09 -81.65
N ILE A 364 -25.76 26.11 -80.86
CA ILE A 364 -27.14 26.05 -81.37
C ILE A 364 -27.41 27.26 -82.27
N LYS A 365 -27.06 28.49 -81.84
CA LYS A 365 -27.22 29.69 -82.67
C LYS A 365 -26.44 29.60 -83.98
N ALA A 366 -25.19 29.14 -83.94
CA ALA A 366 -24.39 28.94 -85.12
C ALA A 366 -25.01 27.89 -86.07
N HIS A 367 -25.54 26.80 -85.52
CA HIS A 367 -26.18 25.74 -86.31
C HIS A 367 -27.49 26.21 -86.96
N VAL A 368 -28.32 26.97 -86.25
CA VAL A 368 -29.55 27.58 -86.79
C VAL A 368 -29.22 28.57 -87.92
N ASN A 369 -28.23 29.44 -87.72
CA ASN A 369 -27.80 30.40 -88.74
C ASN A 369 -27.27 29.69 -89.99
N THR A 370 -26.38 28.71 -89.82
CA THR A 370 -25.83 27.93 -90.93
C THR A 370 -26.93 27.16 -91.67
N SER A 371 -27.90 26.60 -90.95
CA SER A 371 -29.03 25.90 -91.56
C SER A 371 -29.91 26.85 -92.37
N ASN A 372 -30.19 28.06 -91.87
CA ASN A 372 -30.92 29.09 -92.61
C ASN A 372 -30.18 29.49 -93.89
N GLU A 373 -28.87 29.72 -93.83
CA GLU A 373 -28.06 30.04 -95.02
C GLU A 373 -28.08 28.92 -96.06
N LEU A 374 -27.95 27.66 -95.63
CA LEU A 374 -28.03 26.50 -96.51
C LEU A 374 -29.40 26.37 -97.17
N LEU A 375 -30.48 26.64 -96.42
CA LEU A 375 -31.85 26.61 -96.96
C LEU A 375 -32.10 27.73 -97.96
N GLU A 376 -31.61 28.95 -97.69
CA GLU A 376 -31.71 30.07 -98.62
C GLU A 376 -30.92 29.79 -99.91
N LYS A 377 -29.72 29.24 -99.77
CA LYS A 377 -28.92 28.80 -100.93
C LYS A 377 -29.63 27.70 -101.72
N PHE A 378 -30.19 26.69 -101.05
CA PHE A 378 -30.95 25.62 -101.69
C PHE A 378 -32.19 26.15 -102.43
N ALA A 379 -32.92 27.08 -101.82
CA ALA A 379 -34.07 27.74 -102.45
C ALA A 379 -33.65 28.50 -103.72
N ASN A 380 -32.60 29.32 -103.65
CA ASN A 380 -32.08 30.08 -104.78
C ASN A 380 -31.54 29.18 -105.91
N GLU A 381 -30.79 28.12 -105.58
CA GLU A 381 -30.28 27.16 -106.56
C GLU A 381 -31.41 26.36 -107.22
N THR A 382 -32.45 25.99 -106.47
CA THR A 382 -33.64 25.32 -106.99
C THR A 382 -34.44 26.24 -107.91
N GLU A 383 -34.67 27.50 -107.53
CA GLU A 383 -35.34 28.51 -108.37
C GLU A 383 -34.55 28.76 -109.67
N THR A 384 -33.23 28.87 -109.57
CA THR A 384 -32.34 29.01 -110.73
C THR A 384 -32.39 27.77 -111.62
N GLY A 385 -32.42 26.57 -111.03
CA GLY A 385 -32.56 25.30 -111.75
C GLY A 385 -33.88 25.21 -112.51
N ILE A 386 -34.99 25.54 -111.86
CA ILE A 386 -36.33 25.59 -112.48
C ILE A 386 -36.38 26.61 -113.62
N THR A 387 -35.78 27.79 -113.42
CA THR A 387 -35.70 28.83 -114.46
C THR A 387 -34.92 28.35 -115.68
N LYS A 388 -33.76 27.70 -115.48
CA LYS A 388 -32.99 27.10 -116.58
C LYS A 388 -33.76 25.99 -117.31
N VAL A 389 -34.50 25.15 -116.58
CA VAL A 389 -35.36 24.12 -117.18
C VAL A 389 -36.47 24.77 -118.01
N ARG A 390 -37.14 25.78 -117.47
CA ARG A 390 -38.16 26.57 -118.17
C ARG A 390 -37.61 27.17 -119.47
N ASP A 391 -36.47 27.85 -119.40
CA ASP A 391 -35.90 28.54 -120.56
C ASP A 391 -35.49 27.53 -121.65
N ARG A 392 -34.91 26.38 -121.28
CA ARG A 392 -34.61 25.29 -122.23
C ARG A 392 -35.85 24.65 -122.83
N LEU A 393 -36.93 24.50 -122.05
CA LEU A 393 -38.19 23.96 -122.54
C LEU A 393 -38.85 24.92 -123.54
N VAL A 394 -38.82 26.24 -123.26
CA VAL A 394 -39.29 27.27 -124.20
C VAL A 394 -38.46 27.26 -125.48
N GLU A 395 -37.12 27.26 -125.39
CA GLU A 395 -36.22 27.20 -126.55
C GLU A 395 -36.46 25.92 -127.38
N SER A 396 -36.63 24.78 -126.70
CA SER A 396 -36.96 23.52 -127.37
C SER A 396 -38.32 23.58 -128.06
N SER A 397 -39.32 24.23 -127.45
CA SER A 397 -40.65 24.39 -128.04
C SER A 397 -40.60 25.30 -129.27
N GLU A 398 -39.91 26.44 -129.20
CA GLU A 398 -39.71 27.34 -130.34
C GLU A 398 -38.97 26.66 -131.48
N ARG A 399 -37.94 25.87 -131.17
CA ARG A 399 -37.20 25.09 -132.18
C ARG A 399 -38.10 24.04 -132.83
N ILE A 400 -38.89 23.31 -132.05
CA ILE A 400 -39.87 22.35 -132.58
C ILE A 400 -40.89 23.08 -133.47
N ASN A 401 -41.39 24.24 -133.05
CA ASN A 401 -42.35 25.02 -133.81
C ASN A 401 -41.77 25.46 -135.16
N ASN A 402 -40.54 25.96 -135.18
CA ASN A 402 -39.86 26.40 -136.40
C ASN A 402 -39.56 25.22 -137.35
N GLU A 403 -39.04 24.10 -136.84
CA GLU A 403 -38.80 22.90 -137.64
C GLU A 403 -40.10 22.32 -138.22
N ILE A 404 -41.21 22.36 -137.47
CA ILE A 404 -42.54 21.96 -137.96
C ILE A 404 -43.06 22.93 -139.01
N GLU A 405 -42.86 24.25 -138.84
CA GLU A 405 -43.25 25.25 -139.84
C GLU A 405 -42.46 25.07 -141.15
N ILE A 406 -41.15 24.82 -141.06
CA ILE A 406 -40.30 24.50 -142.20
C ILE A 406 -40.78 23.20 -142.87
N ALA A 407 -41.04 22.14 -142.10
CA ALA A 407 -41.56 20.88 -142.61
C ALA A 407 -42.94 21.04 -143.27
N ALA A 408 -43.83 21.84 -142.69
CA ALA A 408 -45.15 22.14 -143.24
C ALA A 408 -45.05 22.92 -144.56
N ASN A 409 -44.14 23.89 -144.65
CA ASN A 409 -43.89 24.65 -145.87
C ASN A 409 -43.26 23.77 -146.97
N ILE A 410 -42.27 22.94 -146.65
CA ILE A 410 -41.68 21.97 -147.60
C ILE A 410 -42.72 20.95 -148.07
N PHE A 411 -43.56 20.45 -147.16
CA PHE A 411 -44.64 19.54 -147.51
C PHE A 411 -45.68 20.22 -148.41
N SER A 412 -46.05 21.47 -148.10
CA SER A 412 -46.94 22.29 -148.95
C SER A 412 -46.34 22.52 -150.33
N ASP A 413 -45.05 22.83 -150.43
CA ASP A 413 -44.38 23.11 -151.70
C ASP A 413 -44.20 21.82 -152.53
N ASN A 414 -43.87 20.70 -151.90
CA ASN A 414 -43.88 19.38 -152.53
C ASN A 414 -45.30 18.96 -152.97
N SER A 415 -46.33 19.25 -152.17
CA SER A 415 -47.72 19.03 -152.53
C SER A 415 -48.13 19.89 -153.74
N ASN A 416 -47.71 21.15 -153.79
CA ASN A 416 -47.90 22.04 -154.95
C ASN A 416 -47.16 21.56 -156.20
N ARG A 417 -45.93 21.05 -156.07
CA ARG A 417 -45.22 20.39 -157.19
C ARG A 417 -45.92 19.13 -157.67
N THR A 418 -46.54 18.39 -156.75
CA THR A 418 -47.35 17.21 -157.07
C THR A 418 -48.70 17.62 -157.68
N ASN A 419 -49.25 18.78 -157.31
CA ASN A 419 -50.48 19.40 -157.83
C ASN A 419 -50.40 19.71 -159.33
N GLU A 420 -49.25 20.18 -159.83
CA GLU A 420 -49.04 20.33 -161.30
C GLU A 420 -49.10 18.99 -162.04
N GLN A 421 -48.72 17.89 -161.40
CA GLN A 421 -48.69 16.55 -162.02
C GLN A 421 -50.01 15.76 -161.86
N LEU A 422 -50.84 16.12 -160.89
CA LEU A 422 -52.08 15.40 -160.54
C LEU A 422 -53.38 16.11 -160.95
N LEU A 423 -53.31 17.07 -161.89
CA LEU A 423 -54.46 17.71 -162.56
C LEU A 423 -55.47 16.72 -163.19
N ASN A 424 -55.16 15.41 -163.21
CA ASN A 424 -56.00 14.34 -163.74
C ASN A 424 -56.66 13.40 -162.70
N ASN A 425 -56.46 13.55 -161.38
CA ASN A 425 -57.10 12.67 -160.37
C ASN A 425 -57.51 13.47 -159.10
N SER A 426 -58.56 14.28 -159.23
CA SER A 426 -58.99 15.31 -158.28
C SER A 426 -60.33 14.96 -157.60
N GLU A 427 -60.37 14.87 -156.26
CA GLU A 427 -61.36 15.58 -155.40
C GLU A 427 -61.19 15.30 -153.88
N SER A 428 -60.57 14.20 -153.44
CA SER A 428 -60.46 13.88 -151.99
C SER A 428 -59.11 14.25 -151.35
N MET A 429 -58.06 14.48 -152.13
CA MET A 429 -56.69 14.68 -151.61
C MET A 429 -56.39 16.11 -151.13
N GLN A 430 -57.24 17.08 -151.50
CA GLN A 430 -57.07 18.50 -151.13
C GLN A 430 -57.57 18.80 -149.70
N GLU A 431 -58.61 18.11 -149.24
CA GLU A 431 -59.16 18.28 -147.88
C GLU A 431 -58.20 17.77 -146.80
N HIS A 432 -57.55 16.62 -147.03
CA HIS A 432 -56.65 16.02 -146.04
C HIS A 432 -55.34 16.80 -145.82
N SER A 433 -54.85 17.56 -146.80
CA SER A 433 -53.60 18.34 -146.64
C SER A 433 -53.77 19.55 -145.72
N GLU A 434 -54.88 20.28 -145.82
CA GLU A 434 -55.18 21.38 -144.89
C GLU A 434 -55.55 20.85 -143.50
N VAL A 435 -56.23 19.70 -143.42
CA VAL A 435 -56.54 19.05 -142.13
C VAL A 435 -55.27 18.57 -141.40
N ILE A 436 -54.26 18.02 -142.10
CA ILE A 436 -52.99 17.63 -141.47
C ILE A 436 -52.20 18.84 -140.98
N LYS A 437 -52.14 19.92 -141.77
CA LYS A 437 -51.52 21.18 -141.34
C LYS A 437 -52.21 21.74 -140.10
N GLN A 438 -53.53 21.69 -140.06
CA GLN A 438 -54.31 22.11 -138.91
C GLN A 438 -54.06 21.22 -137.69
N HIS A 439 -54.04 19.88 -137.86
CA HIS A 439 -53.74 18.95 -136.76
C HIS A 439 -52.32 19.11 -136.20
N LEU A 440 -51.31 19.35 -137.03
CA LEU A 440 -49.95 19.62 -136.54
C LEU A 440 -49.90 20.95 -135.78
N LYS A 441 -50.59 21.98 -136.27
CA LYS A 441 -50.70 23.26 -135.58
C LYS A 441 -51.42 23.14 -134.23
N ASP A 442 -52.51 22.38 -134.19
CA ASP A 442 -53.29 22.12 -132.97
C ASP A 442 -52.46 21.29 -131.98
N ALA A 443 -51.75 20.25 -132.44
CA ALA A 443 -50.88 19.43 -131.59
C ALA A 443 -49.70 20.23 -130.98
N VAL A 444 -49.12 21.18 -131.72
CA VAL A 444 -48.09 22.09 -131.21
C VAL A 444 -48.69 23.10 -130.21
N SER A 445 -49.91 23.57 -130.47
CA SER A 445 -50.64 24.43 -129.52
C SER A 445 -50.94 23.70 -128.21
N ASP A 446 -51.39 22.45 -128.30
CA ASP A 446 -51.67 21.59 -127.14
C ASP A 446 -50.39 21.25 -126.37
N LEU A 447 -49.30 20.90 -127.05
CA LEU A 447 -47.99 20.67 -126.41
C LEU A 447 -47.49 21.92 -125.69
N ASN A 448 -47.64 23.10 -126.30
CA ASN A 448 -47.30 24.37 -125.66
C ASN A 448 -48.16 24.62 -124.42
N SER A 449 -49.46 24.35 -124.49
CA SER A 449 -50.36 24.51 -123.35
C SER A 449 -50.00 23.55 -122.21
N VAL A 450 -49.79 22.26 -122.51
CA VAL A 450 -49.43 21.24 -121.50
C VAL A 450 -48.06 21.54 -120.88
N MET A 451 -47.08 21.98 -121.67
CA MET A 451 -45.77 22.36 -121.16
C MET A 451 -45.87 23.59 -120.23
N ARG A 452 -46.71 24.57 -120.58
CA ARG A 452 -46.93 25.76 -119.76
C ARG A 452 -47.60 25.41 -118.43
N ASP A 453 -48.64 24.57 -118.47
CA ASP A 453 -49.31 24.05 -117.28
C ASP A 453 -48.36 23.24 -116.39
N MET A 454 -47.50 22.41 -117.00
CA MET A 454 -46.51 21.61 -116.27
C MET A 454 -45.46 22.48 -115.58
N ILE A 455 -44.98 23.54 -116.24
CA ILE A 455 -44.06 24.52 -115.66
C ILE A 455 -44.74 25.27 -114.52
N GLU A 456 -45.97 25.73 -114.70
CA GLU A 456 -46.72 26.45 -113.68
C GLU A 456 -46.95 25.58 -112.44
N LYS A 457 -47.30 24.30 -112.64
CA LYS A 457 -47.47 23.33 -111.55
C LYS A 457 -46.15 23.00 -110.86
N MET A 458 -45.04 22.79 -111.59
CA MET A 458 -43.72 22.60 -110.99
C MET A 458 -43.25 23.80 -110.17
N VAL A 459 -43.50 25.03 -110.65
CA VAL A 459 -43.19 26.26 -109.89
C VAL A 459 -44.04 26.34 -108.63
N SER A 460 -45.32 25.95 -108.70
CA SER A 460 -46.22 25.89 -107.55
C SER A 460 -45.74 24.88 -106.51
N ASP A 461 -45.48 23.64 -106.92
CA ASP A 461 -45.04 22.55 -106.04
C ASP A 461 -43.69 22.89 -105.38
N ALA A 462 -42.77 23.53 -106.13
CA ALA A 462 -41.49 23.99 -105.57
C ALA A 462 -41.67 25.07 -104.50
N LYS A 463 -42.58 26.04 -104.72
CA LYS A 463 -42.90 27.06 -103.71
C LYS A 463 -43.53 26.45 -102.46
N GLU A 464 -44.44 25.49 -102.64
CA GLU A 464 -45.06 24.77 -101.53
C GLU A 464 -44.01 24.00 -100.73
N MET A 465 -43.12 23.26 -101.39
CA MET A 465 -42.02 22.55 -100.75
C MET A 465 -41.08 23.48 -99.99
N THR A 466 -40.68 24.62 -100.57
CA THR A 466 -39.86 25.63 -99.87
C THR A 466 -40.59 26.17 -98.63
N SER A 467 -41.90 26.41 -98.73
CA SER A 467 -42.72 26.83 -97.60
C SER A 467 -42.75 25.78 -96.48
N THR A 468 -43.00 24.50 -96.82
CA THR A 468 -43.02 23.40 -95.85
C THR A 468 -41.67 23.21 -95.17
N ILE A 469 -40.56 23.29 -95.92
CA ILE A 469 -39.22 23.21 -95.35
C ILE A 469 -38.92 24.39 -94.41
N LYS A 470 -39.36 25.60 -94.78
CA LYS A 470 -39.20 26.80 -93.95
C LYS A 470 -39.99 26.69 -92.64
N GLU A 471 -41.21 26.17 -92.71
CA GLU A 471 -42.05 25.91 -91.54
C GLU A 471 -41.46 24.82 -90.63
N ALA A 472 -41.00 23.71 -91.20
CA ALA A 472 -40.32 22.65 -90.46
C ALA A 472 -39.06 23.16 -89.74
N ASN A 473 -38.28 24.03 -90.39
CA ASN A 473 -37.09 24.62 -89.77
C ASN A 473 -37.44 25.62 -88.67
N HIS A 474 -38.51 26.39 -88.85
CA HIS A 474 -39.01 27.29 -87.80
C HIS A 474 -39.47 26.52 -86.56
N ASN A 475 -40.24 25.45 -86.76
CA ASN A 475 -40.66 24.56 -85.68
C ASN A 475 -39.46 23.92 -84.98
N LEU A 476 -38.47 23.44 -85.73
CA LEU A 476 -37.25 22.85 -85.17
C LEU A 476 -36.44 23.87 -84.35
N ALA A 477 -36.34 25.12 -84.80
CA ALA A 477 -35.71 26.20 -84.04
C ALA A 477 -36.46 26.50 -82.74
N SER A 478 -37.80 26.58 -82.81
CA SER A 478 -38.67 26.78 -81.64
C SER A 478 -38.55 25.65 -80.62
N ASP A 479 -38.62 24.39 -81.08
CA ASP A 479 -38.49 23.21 -80.22
C ASP A 479 -37.11 23.17 -79.55
N THR A 480 -36.05 23.53 -80.30
CA THR A 480 -34.69 23.60 -79.77
C THR A 480 -34.56 24.69 -78.69
N GLU A 481 -35.22 25.83 -78.88
CA GLU A 481 -35.27 26.91 -77.89
C GLU A 481 -36.02 26.48 -76.61
N GLN A 482 -37.15 25.78 -76.77
CA GLN A 482 -37.91 25.24 -75.64
C GLN A 482 -37.12 24.18 -74.85
N VAL A 483 -36.37 23.31 -75.54
CA VAL A 483 -35.49 22.33 -74.89
C VAL A 483 -34.39 23.05 -74.12
N ARG A 484 -33.75 24.07 -74.71
CA ARG A 484 -32.72 24.88 -74.03
C ARG A 484 -33.25 25.47 -72.72
N ASP A 485 -34.38 26.15 -72.77
CA ASP A 485 -34.97 26.80 -71.60
C ASP A 485 -35.37 25.78 -70.52
N THR A 486 -35.83 24.60 -70.94
CA THR A 486 -36.13 23.49 -70.02
C THR A 486 -34.87 22.99 -69.31
N VAL A 487 -33.77 22.81 -70.05
CA VAL A 487 -32.48 22.36 -69.51
C VAL A 487 -31.91 23.39 -68.53
N ILE A 488 -31.96 24.69 -68.85
CA ILE A 488 -31.51 25.78 -67.96
C ILE A 488 -32.28 25.73 -66.64
N LYS A 489 -33.62 25.73 -66.69
CA LYS A 489 -34.46 25.67 -65.48
C LYS A 489 -34.21 24.40 -64.66
N SER A 490 -34.01 23.26 -65.31
CA SER A 490 -33.71 22.00 -64.63
C SER A 490 -32.36 22.05 -63.91
N THR A 491 -31.36 22.71 -64.49
CA THR A 491 -30.02 22.87 -63.93
C THR A 491 -30.02 23.81 -62.73
N GLU A 492 -30.70 24.95 -62.83
CA GLU A 492 -30.88 25.89 -61.70
C GLU A 492 -31.57 25.21 -60.51
N LYS A 493 -32.65 24.47 -60.78
CA LYS A 493 -33.37 23.73 -59.75
C LYS A 493 -32.53 22.62 -59.12
N LEU A 494 -31.68 21.95 -59.92
CA LEU A 494 -30.78 20.91 -59.44
C LEU A 494 -29.68 21.49 -58.56
N GLN A 495 -29.12 22.65 -58.93
CA GLN A 495 -28.15 23.39 -58.11
C GLN A 495 -28.74 23.82 -56.76
N GLN A 496 -29.94 24.40 -56.75
CA GLN A 496 -30.61 24.80 -55.51
C GLN A 496 -30.84 23.60 -54.59
N ARG A 497 -31.33 22.49 -55.15
CA ARG A 497 -31.61 21.27 -54.39
C ARG A 497 -30.33 20.61 -53.86
N LEU A 498 -29.23 20.65 -54.62
CA LEU A 498 -27.92 20.17 -54.16
C LEU A 498 -27.42 20.98 -52.96
N ASN A 499 -27.52 22.30 -53.01
CA ASN A 499 -27.12 23.15 -51.89
C ASN A 499 -27.95 22.88 -50.63
N GLU A 500 -29.28 22.77 -50.76
CA GLU A 500 -30.17 22.45 -49.63
C GLU A 500 -29.86 21.07 -49.03
N VAL A 501 -29.64 20.05 -49.87
CA VAL A 501 -29.31 18.69 -49.41
C VAL A 501 -27.94 18.63 -48.74
N ILE A 502 -26.94 19.37 -49.22
CA ILE A 502 -25.61 19.43 -48.60
C ILE A 502 -25.69 20.10 -47.22
N ASP A 503 -26.44 21.19 -47.10
CA ASP A 503 -26.59 21.92 -45.84
C ASP A 503 -27.38 21.08 -44.80
N GLU A 504 -28.45 20.41 -45.23
CA GLU A 504 -29.17 19.45 -44.39
C GLU A 504 -28.28 18.28 -43.99
N ALA A 505 -27.54 17.68 -44.92
CA ALA A 505 -26.66 16.55 -44.65
C ALA A 505 -25.54 16.91 -43.67
N ALA A 506 -24.89 18.07 -43.85
CA ALA A 506 -23.86 18.57 -42.94
C ALA A 506 -24.42 18.80 -41.54
N THR A 507 -25.58 19.47 -41.44
CA THR A 507 -26.26 19.72 -40.15
C THR A 507 -26.66 18.42 -39.46
N GLN A 508 -27.18 17.46 -40.22
CA GLN A 508 -27.59 16.16 -39.70
C GLN A 508 -26.39 15.34 -39.22
N GLN A 509 -25.28 15.37 -39.96
CA GLN A 509 -24.04 14.67 -39.61
C GLN A 509 -23.38 15.27 -38.37
N ILE A 510 -23.38 16.60 -38.21
CA ILE A 510 -22.94 17.30 -36.99
C ILE A 510 -23.80 16.89 -35.79
N ASN A 511 -25.12 16.89 -35.93
CA ASN A 511 -26.03 16.50 -34.87
C ASN A 511 -25.88 15.01 -34.49
N GLN A 512 -25.69 14.14 -35.47
CA GLN A 512 -25.41 12.73 -35.26
C GLN A 512 -24.09 12.53 -34.51
N ALA A 513 -23.02 13.21 -34.95
CA ALA A 513 -21.71 13.16 -34.29
C ALA A 513 -21.84 13.61 -32.82
N LYS A 514 -22.52 14.73 -32.57
CA LYS A 514 -22.78 15.22 -31.22
C LYS A 514 -23.51 14.20 -30.34
N ARG A 515 -24.60 13.60 -30.82
CA ARG A 515 -25.32 12.54 -30.09
C ARG A 515 -24.44 11.32 -29.79
N THR A 516 -23.57 10.96 -30.74
CA THR A 516 -22.66 9.83 -30.57
C THR A 516 -21.61 10.15 -29.50
N PHE A 517 -21.12 11.39 -29.46
CA PHE A 517 -20.21 11.86 -28.41
C PHE A 517 -20.87 11.92 -27.03
N ASP A 518 -22.08 12.49 -26.94
CA ASP A 518 -22.82 12.53 -25.68
C ASP A 518 -23.05 11.09 -25.14
N ALA A 519 -23.37 10.14 -26.02
CA ALA A 519 -23.52 8.73 -25.67
C ALA A 519 -22.19 8.08 -25.24
N ILE A 520 -21.07 8.41 -25.88
CA ILE A 520 -19.74 7.93 -25.48
C ILE A 520 -19.35 8.51 -24.11
N GLU A 521 -19.62 9.80 -23.86
CA GLU A 521 -19.35 10.43 -22.57
C GLU A 521 -20.17 9.77 -21.45
N ASP A 522 -21.46 9.54 -21.67
CA ASP A 522 -22.33 8.83 -20.72
C ASP A 522 -21.84 7.40 -20.48
N GLN A 523 -21.46 6.68 -21.54
CA GLN A 523 -20.94 5.32 -21.43
C GLN A 523 -19.61 5.29 -20.66
N VAL A 524 -18.71 6.23 -20.92
CA VAL A 524 -17.43 6.35 -20.19
C VAL A 524 -17.68 6.68 -18.72
N LYS A 525 -18.59 7.62 -18.41
CA LYS A 525 -19.00 7.92 -17.02
C LYS A 525 -19.57 6.68 -16.34
N GLN A 526 -20.44 5.94 -17.02
CA GLN A 526 -21.04 4.74 -16.46
C GLN A 526 -20.00 3.64 -16.23
N GLN A 527 -19.07 3.44 -17.17
CA GLN A 527 -18.01 2.44 -17.04
C GLN A 527 -17.01 2.80 -15.94
N VAL A 528 -16.64 4.07 -15.81
CA VAL A 528 -15.83 4.57 -14.68
C VAL A 528 -16.59 4.41 -13.37
N GLY A 529 -17.90 4.64 -13.35
CA GLY A 529 -18.78 4.37 -12.20
C GLY A 529 -18.78 2.90 -11.79
N PHE A 530 -18.99 1.98 -12.74
CA PHE A 530 -18.91 0.54 -12.47
C PHE A 530 -17.51 0.10 -12.02
N THR A 531 -16.46 0.73 -12.55
CA THR A 531 -15.08 0.43 -12.14
C THR A 531 -14.83 0.95 -10.72
N ALA A 532 -15.34 2.12 -10.37
CA ALA A 532 -15.26 2.67 -9.01
C ALA A 532 -16.04 1.80 -8.01
N GLU A 533 -17.24 1.35 -8.36
CA GLU A 533 -18.01 0.39 -7.55
C GLU A 533 -17.31 -0.96 -7.42
N ALA A 534 -16.71 -1.48 -8.50
CA ALA A 534 -15.96 -2.73 -8.46
C ALA A 534 -14.71 -2.61 -7.58
N VAL A 535 -13.97 -1.51 -7.69
CA VAL A 535 -12.81 -1.22 -6.83
C VAL A 535 -13.23 -1.06 -5.36
N ASP A 536 -14.32 -0.33 -5.07
CA ASP A 536 -14.87 -0.20 -3.71
C ASP A 536 -15.30 -1.56 -3.14
N SER A 537 -15.98 -2.37 -3.96
CA SER A 537 -16.38 -3.72 -3.59
C SER A 537 -15.19 -4.62 -3.32
N GLN A 538 -14.14 -4.52 -4.14
CA GLN A 538 -12.92 -5.31 -3.99
C GLN A 538 -12.10 -4.85 -2.77
N LEU A 539 -12.06 -3.55 -2.49
CA LEU A 539 -11.50 -3.00 -1.25
C LEU A 539 -12.26 -3.52 -0.03
N LYS A 540 -13.59 -3.51 -0.05
CA LYS A 540 -14.42 -4.10 1.03
C LYS A 540 -14.20 -5.60 1.17
N LEU A 541 -14.04 -6.34 0.08
CA LEU A 541 -13.73 -7.77 0.12
C LEU A 541 -12.35 -8.02 0.73
N ILE A 542 -11.34 -7.22 0.37
CA ILE A 542 -10.00 -7.28 0.97
C ILE A 542 -10.09 -6.94 2.46
N ASP A 543 -10.80 -5.88 2.83
CA ASP A 543 -10.96 -5.46 4.22
C ASP A 543 -11.65 -6.55 5.05
N SER A 544 -12.73 -7.13 4.51
CA SER A 544 -13.43 -8.25 5.13
C SER A 544 -12.58 -9.53 5.23
N ALA A 545 -11.81 -9.86 4.18
CA ALA A 545 -10.90 -11.01 4.17
C ALA A 545 -9.74 -10.82 5.15
N MET A 546 -9.17 -9.61 5.20
CA MET A 546 -8.11 -9.25 6.13
C MET A 546 -8.64 -9.29 7.57
N GLN A 547 -9.85 -8.81 7.81
CA GLN A 547 -10.50 -8.84 9.11
C GLN A 547 -10.90 -10.27 9.53
N GLN A 548 -11.31 -11.12 8.59
CA GLN A 548 -11.50 -12.55 8.82
C GLN A 548 -10.19 -13.24 9.16
N GLU A 549 -9.11 -12.93 8.45
CA GLU A 549 -7.82 -13.57 8.67
C GLU A 549 -7.16 -13.09 9.96
N ILE A 550 -7.27 -11.80 10.29
CA ILE A 550 -6.88 -11.27 11.61
C ILE A 550 -7.69 -11.94 12.71
N ASN A 551 -9.01 -12.09 12.54
CA ASN A 551 -9.84 -12.81 13.52
C ASN A 551 -9.45 -14.29 13.60
N ARG A 552 -9.18 -14.96 12.49
CA ARG A 552 -8.75 -16.36 12.46
C ARG A 552 -7.44 -16.53 13.19
N VAL A 553 -6.44 -15.70 12.88
CA VAL A 553 -5.14 -15.70 13.54
C VAL A 553 -5.27 -15.34 15.01
N MET A 554 -6.06 -14.33 15.39
CA MET A 554 -6.33 -13.98 16.79
C MET A 554 -7.04 -15.11 17.55
N ASN A 555 -7.95 -15.84 16.89
CA ASN A 555 -8.69 -16.92 17.50
C ASN A 555 -7.86 -18.21 17.59
N GLU A 556 -7.03 -18.52 16.59
CA GLU A 556 -6.04 -19.60 16.65
C GLU A 556 -4.97 -19.32 17.68
N MET A 557 -4.45 -18.09 17.73
CA MET A 557 -3.48 -17.65 18.72
C MET A 557 -4.12 -17.61 20.11
N GLY A 558 -5.38 -17.19 20.21
CA GLY A 558 -6.18 -17.21 21.44
C GLY A 558 -6.51 -18.61 21.92
N GLN A 559 -6.83 -19.55 21.03
CA GLN A 559 -7.01 -20.97 21.35
C GLN A 559 -5.69 -21.62 21.74
N ALA A 560 -4.59 -21.34 21.04
CA ALA A 560 -3.26 -21.84 21.38
C ALA A 560 -2.82 -21.28 22.74
N LEU A 561 -3.03 -19.98 23.01
CA LEU A 561 -2.77 -19.36 24.32
C LEU A 561 -3.69 -19.91 25.40
N ALA A 562 -4.97 -20.12 25.12
CA ALA A 562 -5.93 -20.70 26.07
C ALA A 562 -5.64 -22.18 26.32
N GLN A 563 -5.14 -22.92 25.34
CA GLN A 563 -4.76 -24.32 25.46
C GLN A 563 -3.43 -24.43 26.22
N VAL A 564 -2.45 -23.59 25.92
CA VAL A 564 -1.19 -23.52 26.67
C VAL A 564 -1.45 -23.06 28.10
N SER A 565 -2.19 -21.96 28.29
CA SER A 565 -2.56 -21.44 29.62
C SER A 565 -3.45 -22.42 30.38
N GLY A 566 -4.41 -23.06 29.73
CA GLY A 566 -5.28 -24.08 30.31
C GLY A 566 -4.50 -25.30 30.76
N LYS A 567 -3.61 -25.84 29.91
CA LYS A 567 -2.74 -26.96 30.27
C LYS A 567 -1.76 -26.57 31.37
N PHE A 568 -1.21 -25.35 31.32
CA PHE A 568 -0.32 -24.82 32.35
C PHE A 568 -1.04 -24.64 33.69
N VAL A 569 -2.27 -24.12 33.71
CA VAL A 569 -3.11 -23.98 34.90
C VAL A 569 -3.52 -25.36 35.42
N GLU A 570 -3.87 -26.31 34.57
CA GLU A 570 -4.23 -27.66 34.97
C GLU A 570 -3.04 -28.42 35.57
N ASP A 571 -1.85 -28.29 34.98
CA ASP A 571 -0.61 -28.85 35.50
C ASP A 571 -0.19 -28.15 36.80
N TYR A 572 -0.37 -26.82 36.89
CA TYR A 572 -0.08 -26.05 38.11
C TYR A 572 -1.09 -26.34 39.24
N ILE A 573 -2.37 -26.58 38.92
CA ILE A 573 -3.41 -27.01 39.86
C ILE A 573 -3.09 -28.42 40.37
N LYS A 574 -2.73 -29.36 39.48
CA LYS A 574 -2.31 -30.71 39.91
C LYS A 574 -1.08 -30.65 40.81
N LEU A 575 -0.08 -29.83 40.47
CA LEU A 575 1.12 -29.65 41.27
C LEU A 575 0.80 -29.01 42.64
N THR A 576 -0.03 -27.98 42.66
CA THR A 576 -0.43 -27.30 43.91
C THR A 576 -1.36 -28.15 44.76
N GLN A 577 -2.28 -28.93 44.18
CA GLN A 577 -3.10 -29.91 44.92
C GLN A 577 -2.25 -31.03 45.48
N ALA A 578 -1.30 -31.58 44.72
CA ALA A 578 -0.36 -32.58 45.21
C ALA A 578 0.52 -32.02 46.35
N MET A 579 1.01 -30.78 46.21
CA MET A 579 1.73 -30.10 47.30
C MET A 579 0.82 -29.85 48.51
N ASN A 580 -0.44 -29.46 48.31
CA ASN A 580 -1.37 -29.17 49.38
C ASN A 580 -1.85 -30.45 50.09
N GLU A 581 -1.98 -31.58 49.40
CA GLU A 581 -2.19 -32.90 50.03
C GLU A 581 -0.99 -33.34 50.87
N ILE A 582 0.23 -33.07 50.42
CA ILE A 582 1.46 -33.36 51.18
C ILE A 582 1.54 -32.46 52.43
N VAL A 583 1.15 -31.19 52.31
CA VAL A 583 1.14 -30.23 53.43
C VAL A 583 0.02 -30.54 54.42
N SER A 584 -1.18 -30.90 53.95
CA SER A 584 -2.33 -31.22 54.82
C SER A 584 -2.20 -32.58 55.53
N LYS A 585 -1.58 -33.59 54.90
CA LYS A 585 -1.18 -34.84 55.59
C LYS A 585 -0.07 -34.66 56.63
N ARG A 586 0.55 -33.47 56.72
CA ARG A 586 1.56 -33.11 57.74
C ARG A 586 0.95 -32.52 59.02
N VAL A 587 -0.35 -32.20 59.01
CA VAL A 587 -1.06 -31.52 60.11
C VAL A 587 -2.03 -32.45 60.87
N ALA A 588 -2.25 -33.67 60.39
CA ALA A 588 -2.89 -34.77 61.13
C ALA A 588 -1.81 -35.79 61.52
#